data_AF-A0AAW0BRM1-F1
#
_entry.id   AF-A0AAW0BRM1-F1
#
_cell.length_a   1.000
_cell.length_b   1.000
_cell.length_c   1.000
_cell.angle_alpha   90.00
_cell.angle_beta   90.00
_cell.angle_gamma   90.00
#
_symmetry.space_group_name_H-M   'P 1'
#
loop_
_entity.id
_entity.type
_entity.pdbx_description
1 polymer ?
#
loop_
_entity_poly.entity_id
_entity_poly.type
_entity_poly.pdbx_seq_one_letter_code
_entity_poly.pdbx_strand_id
1 'polypeptide(L)'
;MPSLENQPHALACPVDECSFTVDIAVKSSDGRTFGAHMKNLEWFTEGFPLGNSVTSTIEEPVVLMENGDVTELLLAFTHNSPAPDLTSRSLDTVIGLADAADKYGVYHALTACRQTMRLLSEESERNALGVLKSKLAHSNLEDIDYIAPMTMKLKIEEALDFFGENHTKEFCRWLRYQQTYLMALEKYRKAISELPIRHKLPDIVDPKRPSWANINRTVVCPQFANFSRSVLAVLEETSSVGFPTPTTFRRTVKFVEALPGVPTPCLCGVDAWSEKVVKILEDPPKWSK
;
A
#
# COMPACT_ATOMS: atom_id res chain seq x y z
N MET A 1 -22.43 -59.43 10.52
CA MET A 1 -21.26 -58.66 10.07
C MET A 1 -21.54 -57.21 10.38
N PRO A 2 -20.75 -56.50 11.21
CA PRO A 2 -20.97 -55.09 11.46
C PRO A 2 -20.62 -54.29 10.19
N SER A 3 -21.43 -53.29 9.88
CA SER A 3 -21.32 -52.38 8.74
C SER A 3 -20.03 -51.55 8.78
N LEU A 4 -19.34 -51.47 7.64
CA LEU A 4 -18.09 -50.74 7.39
C LEU A 4 -18.26 -49.21 7.33
N GLU A 5 -19.28 -48.63 7.98
CA GLU A 5 -19.73 -47.26 7.72
C GLU A 5 -19.49 -46.27 8.87
N ASN A 6 -18.59 -46.59 9.80
CA ASN A 6 -18.23 -45.68 10.90
C ASN A 6 -16.75 -45.79 11.28
N GLN A 7 -15.85 -45.66 10.30
CA GLN A 7 -14.48 -45.24 10.60
C GLN A 7 -14.46 -43.71 10.55
N PRO A 8 -14.11 -42.99 11.65
CA PRO A 8 -13.85 -41.57 11.56
C PRO A 8 -12.74 -41.39 10.53
N HIS A 9 -13.01 -40.64 9.46
CA HIS A 9 -11.95 -40.23 8.54
C HIS A 9 -10.83 -39.61 9.39
N ALA A 10 -9.62 -40.19 9.31
CA ALA A 10 -8.47 -39.66 10.01
C ALA A 10 -8.33 -38.17 9.67
N LEU A 11 -8.29 -37.31 10.70
CA LEU A 11 -8.15 -35.88 10.48
C LEU A 11 -6.86 -35.61 9.71
N ALA A 12 -6.98 -34.89 8.59
CA ALA A 12 -5.85 -34.56 7.75
C ALA A 12 -5.09 -33.34 8.30
N CYS A 13 -3.76 -33.42 8.26
CA CYS A 13 -2.89 -32.25 8.45
C CYS A 13 -3.03 -31.30 7.24
N PRO A 14 -3.08 -29.97 7.44
CA PRO A 14 -3.20 -29.01 6.34
C PRO A 14 -1.93 -28.88 5.48
N VAL A 15 -0.82 -29.52 5.85
CA VAL A 15 0.41 -29.54 5.06
C VAL A 15 0.47 -30.83 4.25
N ASP A 16 0.53 -30.68 2.92
CA ASP A 16 0.73 -31.79 2.00
C ASP A 16 2.00 -32.57 2.35
N GLU A 17 1.96 -33.89 2.19
CA GLU A 17 3.07 -34.81 2.47
C GLU A 17 3.56 -34.83 3.94
N CYS A 18 2.80 -34.25 4.88
CA CYS A 18 3.11 -34.40 6.30
C CYS A 18 2.94 -35.86 6.75
N SER A 19 4.04 -36.50 7.17
CA SER A 19 4.06 -37.90 7.61
C SER A 19 3.91 -38.07 9.13
N PHE A 20 3.78 -36.98 9.88
CA PHE A 20 3.63 -37.05 11.34
C PHE A 20 2.24 -37.52 11.72
N THR A 21 2.16 -38.31 12.80
CA THR A 21 0.87 -38.70 13.37
C THR A 21 0.17 -37.46 13.93
N VAL A 22 -1.06 -37.22 13.49
CA VAL A 22 -1.94 -36.21 14.10
C VAL A 22 -2.29 -36.66 15.51
N ASP A 23 -2.07 -35.80 16.49
CA ASP A 23 -2.31 -36.08 17.92
C ASP A 23 -3.28 -35.07 18.57
N ILE A 24 -3.68 -34.03 17.83
CA ILE A 24 -4.66 -33.04 18.27
C ILE A 24 -5.56 -32.59 17.12
N ALA A 25 -6.83 -32.33 17.44
CA ALA A 25 -7.78 -31.72 16.51
C ALA A 25 -7.93 -30.23 16.82
N VAL A 26 -7.92 -29.40 15.77
CA VAL A 26 -8.15 -27.95 15.86
C VAL A 26 -9.36 -27.60 15.02
N LYS A 27 -10.33 -26.89 15.60
CA LYS A 27 -11.56 -26.49 14.93
C LYS A 27 -11.63 -24.98 14.80
N SER A 28 -11.82 -24.48 13.59
CA SER A 28 -12.02 -23.06 13.32
C SER A 28 -13.43 -22.59 13.69
N SER A 29 -13.63 -21.27 13.74
CA SER A 29 -14.92 -20.67 14.10
C SER A 29 -16.04 -20.92 13.09
N ASP A 30 -15.70 -21.17 11.83
CA ASP A 30 -16.61 -21.58 10.76
C ASP A 30 -16.84 -23.10 10.71
N GLY A 31 -16.27 -23.85 11.66
CA GLY A 31 -16.56 -25.25 11.89
C GLY A 31 -15.70 -26.25 11.13
N ARG A 32 -14.72 -25.80 10.34
CA ARG A 32 -13.71 -26.69 9.72
C ARG A 32 -12.79 -27.27 10.79
N THR A 33 -12.46 -28.56 10.66
CA THR A 33 -11.59 -29.26 11.61
C THR A 33 -10.33 -29.72 10.90
N PHE A 34 -9.18 -29.50 11.53
CA PHE A 34 -7.85 -29.80 11.03
C PHE A 34 -7.13 -30.74 12.00
N GLY A 35 -6.34 -31.65 11.46
CA GLY A 35 -5.33 -32.37 12.23
C GLY A 35 -4.10 -31.48 12.45
N ALA A 36 -3.52 -31.54 13.64
CA ALA A 36 -2.26 -30.85 13.94
C ALA A 36 -1.36 -31.73 14.83
N HIS A 37 -0.20 -31.18 15.19
CA HIS A 37 0.82 -31.87 16.00
C HIS A 37 1.17 -31.02 17.22
N MET A 38 0.91 -31.52 18.43
CA MET A 38 1.14 -30.79 19.68
C MET A 38 2.59 -30.28 19.79
N LYS A 39 3.58 -31.09 19.40
CA LYS A 39 5.00 -30.68 19.44
C LYS A 39 5.32 -29.54 18.47
N ASN A 40 4.67 -29.50 17.31
CA ASN A 40 4.88 -28.40 16.36
C ASN A 40 4.28 -27.11 16.92
N LEU A 41 3.07 -27.19 17.49
CA LEU A 41 2.45 -26.04 18.16
C LEU A 41 3.33 -25.53 19.31
N GLU A 42 3.88 -26.44 20.14
CA GLU A 42 4.78 -26.09 21.24
C GLU A 42 6.07 -25.39 20.77
N TRP A 43 6.67 -25.84 19.67
CA TRP A 43 7.97 -25.33 19.23
C TRP A 43 7.90 -24.07 18.36
N PHE A 44 6.83 -23.91 17.58
CA PHE A 44 6.72 -22.85 16.58
C PHE A 44 5.77 -21.72 16.98
N THR A 45 5.21 -21.77 18.19
CA THR A 45 4.28 -20.76 18.70
C THR A 45 4.60 -20.44 20.16
N GLU A 46 4.24 -19.23 20.60
CA GLU A 46 4.29 -18.84 22.02
C GLU A 46 2.92 -18.93 22.70
N GLY A 47 1.85 -18.95 21.91
CA GLY A 47 0.47 -18.91 22.40
C GLY A 47 -0.15 -20.27 22.72
N PHE A 48 0.46 -21.38 22.27
CA PHE A 48 -0.02 -22.72 22.61
C PHE A 48 0.71 -23.27 23.86
N PRO A 49 -0.01 -23.94 24.77
CA PRO A 49 0.58 -24.59 25.94
C PRO A 49 1.51 -25.75 25.55
N LEU A 50 2.40 -26.14 26.47
CA LEU A 50 3.28 -27.30 26.31
C LEU A 50 2.43 -28.56 26.08
N GLY A 51 2.86 -29.45 25.17
CA GLY A 51 2.05 -30.60 24.76
C GLY A 51 1.71 -31.56 25.90
N ASN A 52 2.54 -31.62 26.93
CA ASN A 52 2.29 -32.44 28.14
C ASN A 52 1.40 -31.77 29.21
N SER A 53 0.98 -30.53 28.98
CA SER A 53 0.22 -29.73 29.95
C SER A 53 -1.28 -29.62 29.63
N VAL A 54 -1.72 -30.19 28.51
CA VAL A 54 -3.11 -30.16 28.03
C VAL A 54 -3.68 -31.57 27.92
N THR A 55 -4.97 -31.71 28.21
CA THR A 55 -5.73 -32.96 28.05
C THR A 55 -6.48 -33.05 26.72
N SER A 56 -6.35 -32.05 25.83
CA SER A 56 -7.06 -32.03 24.55
C SER A 56 -6.65 -33.21 23.68
N THR A 57 -7.62 -33.84 23.03
CA THR A 57 -7.41 -35.00 22.17
C THR A 57 -8.08 -34.78 20.81
N ILE A 58 -7.95 -35.74 19.91
CA ILE A 58 -8.67 -35.75 18.63
C ILE A 58 -10.19 -35.72 18.84
N GLU A 59 -10.69 -36.30 19.93
CA GLU A 59 -12.13 -36.38 20.25
C GLU A 59 -12.67 -35.07 20.86
N GLU A 60 -11.77 -34.24 21.41
CA GLU A 60 -12.08 -32.95 22.03
C GLU A 60 -11.29 -31.82 21.32
N PRO A 61 -11.77 -31.33 20.16
CA PRO A 61 -11.04 -30.36 19.37
C PRO A 61 -10.86 -29.03 20.11
N VAL A 62 -9.66 -28.45 19.99
CA VAL A 62 -9.39 -27.07 20.41
C VAL A 62 -10.08 -26.13 19.45
N VAL A 63 -10.97 -25.27 19.96
CA VAL A 63 -11.72 -24.32 19.13
C VAL A 63 -10.96 -22.99 19.06
N LEU A 64 -10.65 -22.55 17.85
CA LEU A 64 -10.06 -21.25 17.54
C LEU A 64 -11.14 -20.26 17.08
N MET A 65 -10.87 -18.96 17.25
CA MET A 65 -11.80 -17.90 16.85
C MET A 65 -11.64 -17.52 15.37
N GLU A 66 -10.50 -17.87 14.81
CA GLU A 66 -10.09 -17.69 13.44
C GLU A 66 -10.92 -18.61 12.52
N ASN A 67 -11.22 -18.13 11.31
CA ASN A 67 -11.92 -18.94 10.30
C ASN A 67 -11.02 -20.05 9.76
N GLY A 68 -11.56 -20.93 8.92
CA GLY A 68 -10.81 -22.08 8.42
C GLY A 68 -9.59 -21.71 7.59
N ASP A 69 -9.67 -20.69 6.72
CA ASP A 69 -8.56 -20.30 5.85
C ASP A 69 -7.37 -19.74 6.66
N VAL A 70 -7.66 -18.94 7.68
CA VAL A 70 -6.65 -18.41 8.60
C VAL A 70 -6.07 -19.52 9.46
N THR A 71 -6.92 -20.41 9.99
CA THR A 71 -6.50 -21.54 10.82
C THR A 71 -5.59 -22.49 10.05
N GLU A 72 -5.96 -22.83 8.82
CA GLU A 72 -5.18 -23.68 7.92
C GLU A 72 -3.77 -23.12 7.70
N LEU A 73 -3.67 -21.83 7.34
CA LEU A 73 -2.39 -21.17 7.14
C LEU A 73 -1.57 -21.10 8.43
N LEU A 74 -2.20 -20.74 9.56
CA LEU A 74 -1.54 -20.68 10.87
C LEU A 74 -0.89 -22.03 11.21
N LEU A 75 -1.64 -23.13 11.06
CA LEU A 75 -1.14 -24.49 11.29
C LEU A 75 -0.04 -24.87 10.30
N ALA A 76 -0.18 -24.50 9.02
CA ALA A 76 0.86 -24.75 8.02
C ALA A 76 2.19 -24.06 8.37
N PHE A 77 2.16 -22.84 8.93
CA PHE A 77 3.35 -22.16 9.41
C PHE A 77 4.00 -22.80 10.65
N THR A 78 3.35 -23.73 11.33
CA THR A 78 3.96 -24.48 12.45
C THR A 78 4.77 -25.70 11.99
N HIS A 79 4.92 -25.90 10.69
CA HIS A 79 5.72 -26.98 10.14
C HIS A 79 7.10 -26.50 9.70
N ASN A 80 8.09 -27.37 9.83
CA ASN A 80 9.41 -27.17 9.21
C ASN A 80 9.38 -27.54 7.72
N SER A 81 8.52 -26.85 6.97
CA SER A 81 8.29 -27.01 5.54
C SER A 81 8.45 -25.66 4.83
N PRO A 82 8.50 -25.62 3.48
CA PRO A 82 8.42 -24.36 2.76
C PRO A 82 7.22 -23.52 3.24
N ALA A 83 7.43 -22.22 3.37
CA ALA A 83 6.36 -21.31 3.80
C ALA A 83 5.20 -21.34 2.79
N PRO A 84 3.93 -21.36 3.27
CA PRO A 84 2.77 -21.24 2.39
C PRO A 84 2.84 -19.99 1.51
N ASP A 85 2.42 -20.11 0.25
CA ASP A 85 2.24 -18.94 -0.61
C ASP A 85 1.03 -18.12 -0.14
N LEU A 86 1.32 -16.86 0.21
CA LEU A 86 0.31 -15.90 0.63
C LEU A 86 -0.12 -14.96 -0.50
N THR A 87 0.62 -14.90 -1.61
CA THR A 87 0.36 -13.95 -2.70
C THR A 87 -0.92 -14.27 -3.47
N SER A 88 -1.33 -15.53 -3.47
CA SER A 88 -2.59 -16.00 -4.05
C SER A 88 -3.79 -15.89 -3.10
N ARG A 89 -3.59 -15.43 -1.85
CA ARG A 89 -4.64 -15.33 -0.83
C ARG A 89 -5.30 -13.96 -0.84
N SER A 90 -6.56 -13.93 -0.38
CA SER A 90 -7.28 -12.66 -0.22
C SER A 90 -6.62 -11.79 0.86
N LEU A 91 -6.73 -10.46 0.74
CA LEU A 91 -6.22 -9.54 1.74
C LEU A 91 -6.81 -9.83 3.13
N ASP A 92 -8.11 -10.13 3.22
CA ASP A 92 -8.77 -10.42 4.50
C ASP A 92 -8.18 -11.68 5.17
N THR A 93 -7.84 -12.70 4.38
CA THR A 93 -7.15 -13.90 4.88
C THR A 93 -5.75 -13.55 5.41
N VAL A 94 -4.99 -12.72 4.69
CA VAL A 94 -3.63 -12.33 5.09
C VAL A 94 -3.65 -11.44 6.34
N ILE A 95 -4.61 -10.51 6.46
CA ILE A 95 -4.81 -9.71 7.68
C ILE A 95 -5.20 -10.63 8.84
N GLY A 96 -6.16 -11.53 8.65
CA GLY A 96 -6.57 -12.47 9.69
C GLY A 96 -5.42 -13.38 10.15
N LEU A 97 -4.56 -13.81 9.22
CA LEU A 97 -3.34 -14.55 9.55
C LEU A 97 -2.33 -13.68 10.30
N ALA A 98 -2.16 -12.40 9.95
CA ALA A 98 -1.28 -11.50 10.68
C ALA A 98 -1.74 -11.34 12.14
N ASP A 99 -3.04 -11.15 12.37
CA ASP A 99 -3.65 -11.01 13.69
C ASP A 99 -3.48 -12.31 14.51
N ALA A 100 -3.74 -13.47 13.88
CA ALA A 100 -3.54 -14.77 14.50
C ALA A 100 -2.06 -15.04 14.81
N ALA A 101 -1.16 -14.73 13.88
CA ALA A 101 0.27 -14.92 14.04
C ALA A 101 0.83 -14.05 15.18
N ASP A 102 0.37 -12.82 15.33
CA ASP A 102 0.73 -11.96 16.46
C ASP A 102 0.19 -12.52 17.78
N LYS A 103 -1.09 -12.91 17.80
CA LYS A 103 -1.75 -13.51 18.97
C LYS A 103 -1.09 -14.80 19.46
N TYR A 104 -0.66 -15.67 18.56
CA TYR A 104 -0.05 -16.96 18.87
C TYR A 104 1.49 -16.95 18.86
N GLY A 105 2.13 -15.82 18.57
CA GLY A 105 3.59 -15.70 18.55
C GLY A 105 4.27 -16.42 17.38
N VAL A 106 3.63 -16.49 16.22
CA VAL A 106 4.17 -17.12 14.99
C VAL A 106 4.88 -16.07 14.14
N TYR A 107 6.01 -15.54 14.63
CA TYR A 107 6.65 -14.32 14.10
C TYR A 107 7.11 -14.40 12.64
N HIS A 108 7.49 -15.58 12.16
CA HIS A 108 7.85 -15.79 10.74
C HIS A 108 6.62 -15.66 9.82
N ALA A 109 5.46 -16.17 10.24
CA ALA A 109 4.20 -15.95 9.53
C ALA A 109 3.82 -14.47 9.52
N LEU A 110 3.98 -13.78 10.65
CA LEU A 110 3.72 -12.33 10.75
C LEU A 110 4.62 -11.53 9.79
N THR A 111 5.88 -11.91 9.65
CA THR A 111 6.82 -11.28 8.71
C THR A 111 6.39 -11.51 7.26
N ALA A 112 6.00 -12.73 6.90
CA ALA A 112 5.48 -13.06 5.57
C ALA A 112 4.18 -12.29 5.26
N CYS A 113 3.30 -12.14 6.25
CA CYS A 113 2.07 -11.35 6.11
C CYS A 113 2.38 -9.87 5.84
N ARG A 114 3.35 -9.27 6.55
CA ARG A 114 3.74 -7.86 6.33
C ARG A 114 4.23 -7.61 4.91
N GLN A 115 5.07 -8.51 4.38
CA GLN A 115 5.56 -8.43 3.00
C GLN A 115 4.43 -8.60 2.00
N THR A 116 3.54 -9.57 2.21
CA THR A 116 2.42 -9.85 1.32
C THR A 116 1.39 -8.71 1.32
N MET A 117 1.05 -8.16 2.48
CA MET A 117 0.16 -7.00 2.59
C MET A 117 0.70 -5.80 1.82
N ARG A 118 2.02 -5.59 1.81
CA ARG A 118 2.64 -4.55 1.00
C ARG A 118 2.41 -4.78 -0.49
N LEU A 119 2.63 -6.00 -0.99
CA LEU A 119 2.38 -6.35 -2.39
C LEU A 119 0.89 -6.17 -2.75
N LEU A 120 -0.02 -6.72 -1.94
CA LEU A 120 -1.46 -6.61 -2.17
C LEU A 120 -1.94 -5.16 -2.15
N SER A 121 -1.31 -4.28 -1.36
CA SER A 121 -1.64 -2.85 -1.33
C SER A 121 -1.37 -2.13 -2.66
N GLU A 122 -0.42 -2.63 -3.46
CA GLU A 122 -0.09 -2.05 -4.76
C GLU A 122 -1.08 -2.49 -5.85
N GLU A 123 -1.85 -3.55 -5.64
CA GLU A 123 -2.77 -4.11 -6.63
C GLU A 123 -4.07 -3.30 -6.78
N SER A 124 -4.55 -2.69 -5.69
CA SER A 124 -5.73 -1.84 -5.73
C SER A 124 -5.78 -0.86 -4.56
N GLU A 125 -6.45 0.26 -4.77
CA GLU A 125 -6.67 1.27 -3.73
C GLU A 125 -7.48 0.69 -2.56
N ARG A 126 -8.42 -0.23 -2.84
CA ARG A 126 -9.23 -0.90 -1.80
C ARG A 126 -8.36 -1.78 -0.92
N ASN A 127 -7.41 -2.51 -1.49
CA ASN A 127 -6.45 -3.29 -0.71
C ASN A 127 -5.56 -2.38 0.14
N ALA A 128 -5.03 -1.30 -0.44
CA ALA A 128 -4.26 -0.32 0.32
C ALA A 128 -5.05 0.24 1.51
N LEU A 129 -6.34 0.52 1.33
CA LEU A 129 -7.21 0.99 2.41
C LEU A 129 -7.42 -0.08 3.49
N GLY A 130 -7.56 -1.35 3.11
CA GLY A 130 -7.63 -2.49 4.03
C GLY A 130 -6.37 -2.64 4.88
N VAL A 131 -5.20 -2.60 4.25
CA VAL A 131 -3.91 -2.66 4.97
C VAL A 131 -3.75 -1.46 5.89
N LEU A 132 -4.10 -0.25 5.43
CA LEU A 132 -4.06 0.96 6.24
C LEU A 132 -4.97 0.84 7.48
N LYS A 133 -6.20 0.36 7.30
CA LYS A 133 -7.16 0.12 8.40
C LYS A 133 -6.59 -0.87 9.43
N SER A 134 -6.04 -2.00 8.97
CA SER A 134 -5.41 -2.99 9.87
C SER A 134 -4.23 -2.39 10.63
N LYS A 135 -3.34 -1.64 9.96
CA LYS A 135 -2.21 -0.95 10.59
C LYS A 135 -2.64 0.03 11.68
N LEU A 136 -3.70 0.80 11.42
CA LEU A 136 -4.24 1.75 12.39
C LEU A 136 -4.86 1.04 13.60
N ALA A 137 -5.57 -0.07 13.39
CA ALA A 137 -6.17 -0.85 14.48
C ALA A 137 -5.11 -1.40 15.45
N HIS A 138 -3.94 -1.82 14.93
CA HIS A 138 -2.83 -2.34 15.73
C HIS A 138 -1.82 -1.28 16.20
N SER A 139 -2.08 0.00 15.92
CA SER A 139 -1.10 1.08 16.14
C SER A 139 0.27 0.83 15.51
N ASN A 140 0.33 0.00 14.46
CA ASN A 140 1.53 -0.31 13.71
C ASN A 140 1.66 0.63 12.52
N LEU A 141 2.43 1.71 12.70
CA LEU A 141 2.62 2.75 11.68
C LEU A 141 3.83 2.49 10.76
N GLU A 142 4.43 1.30 10.80
CA GLU A 142 5.51 0.92 9.88
C GLU A 142 5.02 1.02 8.43
N ASP A 143 5.81 1.61 7.53
CA ASP A 143 5.50 1.83 6.12
C ASP A 143 4.16 2.56 5.85
N ILE A 144 3.56 3.25 6.84
CA ILE A 144 2.26 3.91 6.63
C ILE A 144 2.34 5.04 5.59
N ASP A 145 3.47 5.76 5.55
CA ASP A 145 3.75 6.81 4.56
C ASP A 145 3.89 6.25 3.13
N TYR A 146 4.17 4.95 3.00
CA TYR A 146 4.23 4.27 1.72
C TYR A 146 2.84 3.85 1.24
N ILE A 147 1.99 3.35 2.15
CA ILE A 147 0.66 2.82 1.84
C ILE A 147 -0.38 3.92 1.69
N ALA A 148 -0.35 4.94 2.55
CA ALA A 148 -1.37 5.98 2.58
C ALA A 148 -1.58 6.69 1.22
N PRO A 149 -0.53 7.07 0.45
CA PRO A 149 -0.69 7.66 -0.89
C PRO A 149 -1.52 6.80 -1.86
N MET A 150 -1.45 5.48 -1.75
CA MET A 150 -2.17 4.55 -2.64
C MET A 150 -3.68 4.63 -2.45
N THR A 151 -4.14 5.07 -1.27
CA THR A 151 -5.57 5.21 -0.98
C THR A 151 -6.17 6.52 -1.50
N MET A 152 -5.35 7.44 -2.00
CA MET A 152 -5.77 8.83 -2.29
C MET A 152 -6.64 8.98 -3.53
N LYS A 153 -6.73 7.95 -4.37
CA LYS A 153 -7.65 7.91 -5.52
C LYS A 153 -9.08 7.51 -5.12
N LEU A 154 -9.29 7.00 -3.91
CA LEU A 154 -10.63 6.65 -3.41
C LEU A 154 -11.46 7.88 -3.09
N LYS A 155 -12.75 7.78 -3.34
CA LYS A 155 -13.72 8.79 -2.92
C LYS A 155 -13.93 8.73 -1.42
N ILE A 156 -14.34 9.86 -0.84
CA ILE A 156 -14.58 9.97 0.60
C ILE A 156 -15.70 9.02 1.03
N GLU A 157 -16.75 8.90 0.22
CA GLU A 157 -17.91 8.03 0.46
C GLU A 157 -17.48 6.56 0.49
N GLU A 158 -16.66 6.14 -0.49
CA GLU A 158 -16.14 4.77 -0.57
C GLU A 158 -15.25 4.42 0.64
N ALA A 159 -14.42 5.38 1.08
CA ALA A 159 -13.60 5.19 2.27
C ALA A 159 -14.45 5.14 3.54
N LEU A 160 -15.47 6.00 3.67
CA LEU A 160 -16.39 6.02 4.80
C LEU A 160 -17.12 4.68 4.92
N ASP A 161 -17.67 4.18 3.82
CA ASP A 161 -18.35 2.87 3.76
C ASP A 161 -17.41 1.73 4.14
N PHE A 162 -16.14 1.80 3.73
CA PHE A 162 -15.14 0.78 4.03
C PHE A 162 -14.70 0.76 5.51
N PHE A 163 -14.51 1.94 6.12
CA PHE A 163 -14.20 2.02 7.55
C PHE A 163 -15.39 1.56 8.38
N GLY A 164 -16.61 2.02 8.04
CA GLY A 164 -17.83 1.76 8.78
C GLY A 164 -17.94 2.59 10.06
N GLU A 165 -19.12 2.58 10.68
CA GLU A 165 -19.49 3.47 11.80
C GLU A 165 -18.55 3.31 13.02
N ASN A 166 -18.09 2.09 13.28
CA ASN A 166 -17.26 1.76 14.44
C ASN A 166 -15.80 2.23 14.33
N HIS A 167 -15.35 2.69 13.15
CA HIS A 167 -13.96 3.08 12.89
C HIS A 167 -13.82 4.57 12.54
N THR A 168 -14.65 5.40 13.18
CA THR A 168 -14.67 6.85 12.95
C THR A 168 -13.30 7.51 13.21
N LYS A 169 -12.53 7.03 14.19
CA LYS A 169 -11.21 7.60 14.52
C LYS A 169 -10.19 7.36 13.40
N GLU A 170 -10.15 6.15 12.86
CA GLU A 170 -9.26 5.75 11.77
C GLU A 170 -9.64 6.48 10.48
N PHE A 171 -10.94 6.57 10.20
CA PHE A 171 -11.46 7.37 9.08
C PHE A 171 -11.06 8.85 9.21
N CYS A 172 -11.22 9.48 10.38
CA CYS A 172 -10.82 10.88 10.56
C CYS A 172 -9.31 11.10 10.36
N ARG A 173 -8.46 10.14 10.75
CA ARG A 173 -7.01 10.20 10.49
C ARG A 173 -6.72 10.11 9.00
N TRP A 174 -7.35 9.16 8.30
CA TRP A 174 -7.25 9.05 6.85
C TRP A 174 -7.73 10.31 6.13
N LEU A 175 -8.87 10.88 6.53
CA LEU A 175 -9.42 12.10 5.93
C LEU A 175 -8.49 13.30 6.10
N ARG A 176 -7.86 13.45 7.27
CA ARG A 176 -6.86 14.50 7.51
C ARG A 176 -5.63 14.34 6.62
N TYR A 177 -5.16 13.10 6.48
CA TYR A 177 -4.07 12.80 5.56
C TYR A 177 -4.47 13.13 4.12
N GLN A 178 -5.66 12.73 3.69
CA GLN A 178 -6.18 13.03 2.35
C GLN A 178 -6.22 14.54 2.07
N GLN A 179 -6.70 15.35 3.02
CA GLN A 179 -6.72 16.80 2.87
C GLN A 179 -5.31 17.38 2.68
N THR A 180 -4.35 16.93 3.50
CA THR A 180 -2.96 17.39 3.42
C THR A 180 -2.32 16.93 2.11
N TYR A 181 -2.63 15.71 1.68
CA TYR A 181 -2.17 15.14 0.43
C TYR A 181 -2.67 15.93 -0.78
N LEU A 182 -3.97 16.23 -0.84
CA LEU A 182 -4.57 17.01 -1.92
C LEU A 182 -4.05 18.45 -1.95
N MET A 183 -3.83 19.09 -0.79
CA MET A 183 -3.22 20.42 -0.72
C MET A 183 -1.79 20.42 -1.28
N ALA A 184 -0.99 19.40 -0.95
CA ALA A 184 0.36 19.27 -1.49
C ALA A 184 0.35 18.99 -3.00
N LEU A 185 -0.57 18.14 -3.47
CA LEU A 185 -0.73 17.82 -4.90
C LEU A 185 -1.11 19.07 -5.69
N GLU A 186 -2.01 19.90 -5.17
CA GLU A 186 -2.37 21.17 -5.78
C GLU A 186 -1.19 22.15 -5.80
N LYS A 187 -0.45 22.28 -4.69
CA LYS A 187 0.77 23.10 -4.63
C LYS A 187 1.80 22.66 -5.67
N TYR A 188 1.96 21.35 -5.83
CA TYR A 188 2.85 20.75 -6.82
C TYR A 188 2.39 21.04 -8.26
N ARG A 189 1.11 20.79 -8.58
CA ARG A 189 0.53 21.09 -9.91
C ARG A 189 0.65 22.56 -10.25
N LYS A 190 0.40 23.43 -9.28
CA LYS A 190 0.59 24.87 -9.42
C LYS A 190 2.05 25.22 -9.69
N ALA A 191 3.01 24.61 -9.00
CA ALA A 191 4.43 24.89 -9.24
C ALA A 191 4.92 24.45 -10.63
N ILE A 192 4.38 23.35 -11.16
CA ILE A 192 4.68 22.90 -12.53
C ILE A 192 4.03 23.80 -13.58
N SER A 193 2.77 24.20 -13.35
CA SER A 193 2.00 25.03 -14.29
C SER A 193 2.28 26.53 -14.18
N GLU A 194 2.88 26.99 -13.08
CA GLU A 194 3.40 28.35 -12.95
C GLU A 194 4.50 28.54 -13.99
N LEU A 195 4.30 29.53 -14.88
CA LEU A 195 5.20 29.84 -15.97
C LEU A 195 6.11 31.00 -15.52
N PRO A 196 7.32 30.72 -14.99
CA PRO A 196 8.16 31.77 -14.44
C PRO A 196 8.80 32.62 -15.55
N ILE A 197 8.85 32.09 -16.77
CA ILE A 197 9.62 32.70 -17.85
C ILE A 197 8.73 33.64 -18.66
N ARG A 198 8.88 34.91 -18.34
CA ARG A 198 8.38 36.03 -19.13
C ARG A 198 9.49 36.57 -20.01
N HIS A 199 9.30 36.51 -21.32
CA HIS A 199 10.18 37.21 -22.25
C HIS A 199 9.79 38.68 -22.28
N LYS A 200 10.78 39.58 -22.20
CA LYS A 200 10.59 40.93 -22.73
C LYS A 200 10.56 40.76 -24.25
N LEU A 201 9.45 41.10 -24.90
CA LEU A 201 9.46 41.22 -26.34
C LEU A 201 10.50 42.30 -26.71
N PRO A 202 11.28 42.12 -27.80
CA PRO A 202 12.03 43.23 -28.36
C PRO A 202 11.06 44.40 -28.56
N ASP A 203 11.48 45.62 -28.23
CA ASP A 203 10.70 46.80 -28.57
C ASP A 203 10.34 46.69 -30.05
N ILE A 204 9.04 46.52 -30.35
CA ILE A 204 8.56 46.81 -31.69
C ILE A 204 8.69 48.32 -31.77
N VAL A 205 9.86 48.78 -32.22
CA VAL A 205 10.12 50.18 -32.49
C VAL A 205 9.19 50.55 -33.64
N ASP A 206 7.97 50.95 -33.31
CA ASP A 206 7.12 51.70 -34.22
C ASP A 206 7.79 53.08 -34.33
N PRO A 207 8.42 53.41 -35.48
CA PRO A 207 9.14 54.67 -35.63
C PRO A 207 8.24 55.90 -35.47
N LYS A 208 6.90 55.72 -35.41
CA LYS A 208 5.92 56.78 -35.18
C LYS A 208 5.46 56.89 -33.72
N ARG A 209 5.86 55.99 -32.82
CA ARG A 209 5.51 56.07 -31.39
C ARG A 209 6.58 56.82 -30.58
N PRO A 210 6.19 57.75 -29.69
CA PRO A 210 7.13 58.38 -28.78
C PRO A 210 7.69 57.35 -27.78
N SER A 211 8.97 57.50 -27.40
CA SER A 211 9.73 56.53 -26.60
C SER A 211 9.12 56.17 -25.24
N TRP A 212 8.29 57.06 -24.66
CA TRP A 212 7.55 56.78 -23.43
C TRP A 212 6.38 55.80 -23.61
N ALA A 213 5.97 55.51 -24.86
CA ALA A 213 4.88 54.61 -25.21
C ALA A 213 5.35 53.16 -25.49
N ASN A 214 6.63 52.84 -25.24
CA ASN A 214 7.14 51.47 -25.28
C ASN A 214 6.53 50.66 -24.13
N ILE A 215 5.52 49.85 -24.46
CA ILE A 215 4.91 48.93 -23.50
C ILE A 215 5.84 47.73 -23.37
N ASN A 216 6.53 47.62 -22.23
CA ASN A 216 7.22 46.40 -21.82
C ASN A 216 6.20 45.25 -21.68
N ARG A 217 5.87 44.59 -22.79
CA ARG A 217 5.01 43.41 -22.78
C ARG A 217 5.86 42.22 -22.37
N THR A 218 5.54 41.68 -21.20
CA THR A 218 6.03 40.37 -20.79
C THR A 218 5.10 39.31 -21.36
N VAL A 219 5.63 38.43 -22.19
CA VAL A 219 4.88 37.29 -22.74
C VAL A 219 5.42 36.00 -22.14
N VAL A 220 4.51 35.12 -21.75
CA VAL A 220 4.81 33.76 -21.32
C VAL A 220 5.48 33.01 -22.46
N CYS A 221 6.63 32.38 -22.22
CA CYS A 221 7.30 31.56 -23.23
C CYS A 221 6.40 30.38 -23.67
N PRO A 222 5.88 30.35 -24.93
CA PRO A 222 4.98 29.29 -25.37
C PRO A 222 5.67 27.91 -25.43
N GLN A 223 6.96 27.89 -25.77
CA GLN A 223 7.78 26.66 -25.78
C GLN A 223 7.90 26.06 -24.38
N PHE A 224 8.23 26.90 -23.38
CA PHE A 224 8.30 26.46 -22.00
C PHE A 224 6.94 26.00 -21.47
N ALA A 225 5.85 26.67 -21.84
CA ALA A 225 4.51 26.26 -21.44
C ALA A 225 4.10 24.89 -22.03
N ASN A 226 4.50 24.60 -23.27
CA ASN A 226 4.30 23.28 -23.87
C ASN A 226 5.18 22.22 -23.20
N PHE A 227 6.42 22.57 -22.88
CA PHE A 227 7.36 21.70 -22.17
C PHE A 227 6.84 21.31 -20.78
N SER A 228 6.45 22.28 -19.94
CA SER A 228 5.96 22.00 -18.58
C SER A 228 4.66 21.19 -18.59
N ARG A 229 3.75 21.44 -19.54
CA ARG A 229 2.55 20.61 -19.75
C ARG A 229 2.88 19.18 -20.13
N SER A 230 3.91 18.97 -20.96
CA SER A 230 4.37 17.63 -21.34
C SER A 230 4.97 16.88 -20.15
N VAL A 231 5.74 17.57 -19.30
CA VAL A 231 6.26 17.00 -18.04
C VAL A 231 5.12 16.61 -17.10
N LEU A 232 4.11 17.47 -16.94
CA LEU A 232 2.95 17.17 -16.11
C LEU A 232 2.20 15.94 -16.62
N ALA A 233 1.91 15.89 -17.92
CA ALA A 233 1.18 14.78 -18.53
C ALA A 233 1.91 13.45 -18.35
N VAL A 234 3.24 13.41 -18.60
CA VAL A 234 4.02 12.19 -18.38
C VAL A 234 4.02 11.78 -16.91
N LEU A 235 4.10 12.73 -15.98
CA LEU A 235 4.04 12.41 -14.55
C LEU A 235 2.67 11.88 -14.12
N GLU A 236 1.58 12.43 -14.63
CA GLU A 236 0.23 11.96 -14.32
C GLU A 236 -0.05 10.56 -14.90
N GLU A 237 0.52 10.23 -16.06
CA GLU A 237 0.41 8.89 -16.67
C GLU A 237 1.35 7.85 -16.03
N THR A 238 2.55 8.25 -15.62
CA THR A 238 3.58 7.31 -15.10
C THR A 238 3.56 7.15 -13.58
N SER A 239 2.92 8.06 -12.84
CA SER A 239 2.76 7.94 -11.40
C SER A 239 1.59 7.00 -11.09
N SER A 240 1.80 5.69 -11.31
CA SER A 240 0.85 4.66 -10.89
C SER A 240 0.60 4.70 -9.38
N VAL A 241 1.62 5.10 -8.61
CA VAL A 241 1.65 5.12 -7.14
C VAL A 241 1.92 6.54 -6.61
N GLY A 242 0.88 7.37 -6.51
CA GLY A 242 0.87 8.54 -5.65
C GLY A 242 1.72 9.75 -6.09
N PHE A 243 2.27 10.45 -5.09
CA PHE A 243 2.90 11.77 -5.24
C PHE A 243 4.33 11.61 -5.81
N PRO A 244 4.73 12.33 -6.88
CA PRO A 244 6.02 12.12 -7.51
C PRO A 244 7.21 12.35 -6.57
N THR A 245 8.27 11.55 -6.72
CA THR A 245 9.54 11.81 -6.02
C THR A 245 10.40 12.82 -6.79
N PRO A 246 11.34 13.52 -6.13
CA PRO A 246 12.33 14.36 -6.82
C PRO A 246 13.07 13.61 -7.94
N THR A 247 13.38 12.32 -7.72
CA THR A 247 14.06 11.47 -8.70
C THR A 247 13.17 11.19 -9.91
N THR A 248 11.90 10.84 -9.69
CA THR A 248 10.92 10.61 -10.77
C THR A 248 10.70 11.87 -11.60
N PHE A 249 10.58 13.03 -10.93
CA PHE A 249 10.45 14.33 -11.60
C PHE A 249 11.66 14.64 -12.49
N ARG A 250 12.88 14.58 -11.95
CA ARG A 250 14.11 14.86 -12.73
C ARG A 250 14.28 13.92 -13.92
N ARG A 251 13.95 12.63 -13.75
CA ARG A 251 13.97 11.65 -14.86
C ARG A 251 12.96 12.03 -15.94
N THR A 252 11.76 12.48 -15.54
CA THR A 252 10.72 12.88 -16.48
C THR A 252 11.08 14.15 -17.23
N VAL A 253 11.67 15.14 -16.56
CA VAL A 253 12.21 16.35 -17.21
C VAL A 253 13.19 15.97 -18.32
N LYS A 254 14.21 15.16 -18.00
CA LYS A 254 15.20 14.68 -18.99
C LYS A 254 14.57 13.88 -20.13
N PHE A 255 13.57 13.06 -19.82
CA PHE A 255 12.85 12.29 -20.82
C PHE A 255 12.11 13.21 -21.80
N VAL A 256 11.36 14.19 -21.29
CA VAL A 256 10.63 15.16 -22.12
C VAL A 256 11.56 16.04 -22.93
N GLU A 257 12.72 16.43 -22.40
CA GLU A 257 13.76 17.15 -23.15
C GLU A 257 14.28 16.37 -24.36
N ALA A 258 14.28 15.04 -24.29
CA ALA A 258 14.73 14.15 -25.36
C ALA A 258 13.63 13.78 -26.36
N LEU A 259 12.37 14.15 -26.14
CA LEU A 259 11.25 13.74 -27.01
C LEU A 259 11.26 14.49 -28.36
N PRO A 260 11.17 13.77 -29.49
CA PRO A 260 11.04 14.39 -30.79
C PRO A 260 9.70 15.14 -30.89
N GLY A 261 9.74 16.41 -31.29
CA GLY A 261 8.54 17.25 -31.45
C GLY A 261 8.17 18.10 -30.25
N VAL A 262 8.82 17.92 -29.09
CA VAL A 262 8.78 18.91 -28.01
C VAL A 262 9.83 19.98 -28.33
N PRO A 263 9.45 21.24 -28.57
CA PRO A 263 10.43 22.29 -28.81
C PRO A 263 11.37 22.35 -27.62
N THR A 264 12.69 22.33 -27.88
CA THR A 264 13.67 22.57 -26.82
C THR A 264 13.24 23.84 -26.10
N PRO A 265 12.98 23.79 -24.78
CA PRO A 265 12.60 24.98 -24.07
C PRO A 265 13.69 26.03 -24.31
N CYS A 266 13.30 27.30 -24.42
CA CYS A 266 14.31 28.35 -24.36
C CYS A 266 15.22 28.07 -23.15
N LEU A 267 16.53 28.29 -23.27
CA LEU A 267 17.47 28.10 -22.15
C LEU A 267 17.13 28.97 -20.92
N CYS A 268 16.10 29.82 -21.00
CA CYS A 268 15.59 30.56 -19.88
C CYS A 268 14.93 29.64 -18.85
N GLY A 269 15.57 29.49 -17.68
CA GLY A 269 14.88 29.23 -16.41
C GLY A 269 14.39 27.80 -16.15
N VAL A 270 14.72 26.81 -16.98
CA VAL A 270 14.40 25.39 -16.73
C VAL A 270 15.03 24.91 -15.43
N ASP A 271 16.28 25.27 -15.15
CA ASP A 271 16.98 24.88 -13.91
C ASP A 271 16.29 25.49 -12.68
N ALA A 272 16.02 26.80 -12.71
CA ALA A 272 15.36 27.51 -11.61
C ALA A 272 13.94 27.00 -11.35
N TRP A 273 13.20 26.67 -12.42
CA TRP A 273 11.88 26.03 -12.32
C TRP A 273 11.99 24.62 -11.73
N SER A 274 12.92 23.81 -12.24
CA SER A 274 13.12 22.44 -11.78
C SER A 274 13.50 22.38 -10.31
N GLU A 275 14.41 23.24 -9.85
CA GLU A 275 14.81 23.37 -8.44
C GLU A 275 13.62 23.78 -7.55
N LYS A 276 12.78 24.70 -8.01
CA LYS A 276 11.56 25.09 -7.28
C LYS A 276 10.60 23.92 -7.12
N VAL A 277 10.37 23.14 -8.18
CA VAL A 277 9.49 21.96 -8.13
C VAL A 277 10.09 20.88 -7.23
N VAL A 278 11.39 20.60 -7.36
CA VAL A 278 12.11 19.64 -6.51
C VAL A 278 11.96 19.98 -5.03
N LYS A 279 12.14 21.26 -4.65
CA LYS A 279 11.98 21.70 -3.25
C LYS A 279 10.58 21.41 -2.68
N ILE A 280 9.54 21.42 -3.52
CA ILE A 280 8.18 21.05 -3.10
C ILE A 280 8.07 19.54 -2.92
N LEU A 281 8.73 18.76 -3.77
CA LEU A 281 8.74 17.30 -3.71
C LEU A 281 9.60 16.73 -2.58
N GLU A 282 10.54 17.50 -2.04
CA GLU A 282 11.37 17.12 -0.88
C GLU A 282 10.60 17.08 0.45
N ASP A 283 9.41 17.70 0.50
CA ASP A 283 8.53 17.72 1.68
C ASP A 283 7.16 17.12 1.33
N PRO A 284 7.10 15.79 1.06
CA PRO A 284 5.85 15.14 0.72
C PRO A 284 4.90 15.08 1.93
N PRO A 285 3.58 14.96 1.71
CA PRO A 285 2.61 14.70 2.77
C PRO A 285 3.02 13.49 3.60
N LYS A 286 3.19 13.69 4.91
CA LYS A 286 3.46 12.62 5.87
C LYS A 286 2.21 12.33 6.68
N TRP A 287 2.05 11.07 7.04
CA TRP A 287 1.07 10.63 7.99
C TRP A 287 1.38 11.25 9.36
N SER A 288 0.49 12.12 9.84
CA SER A 288 0.62 12.70 11.17
C SER A 288 0.32 11.63 12.23
N LYS A 289 1.23 11.47 13.19
CA LYS A 289 1.01 10.64 14.38
C LYS A 289 -0.16 11.17 15.23
#